data_AF-A0A1H5YPR7-F1
#
_entry.id   AF-A0A1H5YPR7-F1
#
_cell.length_a   1.000
_cell.length_b   1.000
_cell.length_c   1.000
_cell.angle_alpha   90.00
_cell.angle_beta   90.00
_cell.angle_gamma   90.00
#
_symmetry.space_group_name_H-M   'P 1'
#
loop_
_entity.id
_entity.type
_entity.pdbx_description
1 polymer ?
#
loop_
_entity_poly.entity_id
_entity_poly.type
_entity_poly.pdbx_seq_one_letter_code
_entity_poly.pdbx_strand_id
1 'polypeptide(L)'
;MRRPSRRGLIAAVAGLVAVCVVAVVVAVVVHSRPGDGDAGGGTPPPLGAHAADIQRLRVVPDGNPSRPTGYARRADGTSVALGVQNTGSKPTPQRAILMIRDDRDTSAPAKVQVVRPGQTVTALGVRVRVLRIWQMSDPDHNAIDIQVDPVAS
;
A
#
# COMPACT_ATOMS: atom_id res chain seq x y z
N MET A 1 24.15 33.75 -47.94
CA MET A 1 23.16 33.22 -46.98
C MET A 1 22.62 31.89 -47.50
N ARG A 2 23.09 30.74 -47.00
CA ARG A 2 22.59 29.41 -47.40
C ARG A 2 21.28 29.13 -46.66
N ARG A 3 20.16 29.03 -47.40
CA ARG A 3 18.87 28.62 -46.85
C ARG A 3 19.01 27.20 -46.27
N PRO A 4 18.56 26.92 -45.03
CA PRO A 4 18.54 25.56 -44.52
C PRO A 4 17.64 24.71 -45.42
N SER A 5 18.21 23.64 -45.97
CA SER A 5 17.52 22.66 -46.79
C SER A 5 16.29 22.14 -46.04
N ARG A 6 15.09 22.25 -46.65
CA ARG A 6 13.84 21.71 -46.07
C ARG A 6 13.98 20.25 -45.62
N ARG A 7 14.86 19.47 -46.27
CA ARG A 7 15.16 18.07 -45.91
C ARG A 7 15.92 17.94 -44.58
N GLY A 8 16.81 18.88 -44.25
CA GLY A 8 17.51 18.91 -42.97
C GLY A 8 16.58 19.28 -41.81
N LEU A 9 15.61 20.17 -42.05
CA LEU A 9 14.58 20.51 -41.07
C LEU A 9 13.65 19.33 -40.80
N ILE A 10 13.22 18.61 -41.85
CA ILE A 10 12.35 17.43 -41.72
C ILE A 10 13.07 16.29 -40.98
N ALA A 11 14.36 16.04 -41.28
CA ALA A 11 15.15 15.04 -40.56
C ALA A 11 15.34 15.38 -39.08
N ALA A 12 15.56 16.67 -38.76
CA ALA A 12 15.68 17.12 -37.38
C ALA A 12 14.36 16.99 -36.60
N VAL A 13 13.22 17.32 -37.23
CA VAL A 13 11.90 17.16 -36.63
C VAL A 13 11.55 15.68 -36.44
N ALA A 14 11.84 14.83 -37.41
CA ALA A 14 11.62 13.38 -37.29
C ALA A 14 12.46 12.76 -36.16
N GLY A 15 13.72 13.19 -36.02
CA GLY A 15 14.58 12.78 -34.91
C GLY A 15 14.03 13.22 -33.55
N LEU A 16 13.54 14.46 -33.44
CA LEU A 16 12.92 14.97 -32.21
C LEU A 16 11.66 14.17 -31.84
N VAL A 17 10.80 13.86 -32.81
CA VAL A 17 9.59 13.06 -32.59
C VAL A 17 9.95 11.65 -32.11
N ALA A 18 10.93 11.01 -32.73
CA ALA A 18 11.38 9.68 -32.30
C ALA A 18 11.92 9.70 -30.85
N VAL A 19 12.70 10.72 -30.48
CA VAL A 19 13.20 10.88 -29.10
C VAL A 19 12.07 11.11 -28.12
N CYS A 20 11.07 11.94 -28.47
CA CYS A 20 9.88 12.15 -27.64
C CYS A 20 9.08 10.84 -27.45
N VAL A 21 8.88 10.06 -28.52
CA VAL A 21 8.19 8.77 -28.44
C VAL A 21 8.96 7.81 -27.53
N VAL A 22 10.28 7.70 -27.68
CA VAL A 22 11.10 6.84 -26.82
C VAL A 22 11.04 7.32 -25.37
N ALA A 23 11.12 8.63 -25.11
CA ALA A 23 11.02 9.19 -23.77
C ALA A 23 9.64 8.92 -23.12
N VAL A 24 8.56 9.02 -23.90
CA VAL A 24 7.20 8.68 -23.44
C VAL A 24 7.09 7.19 -23.18
N VAL A 25 7.61 6.32 -24.06
CA VAL A 25 7.60 4.86 -23.85
C VAL A 25 8.42 4.48 -22.62
N VAL A 26 9.59 5.08 -22.42
CA VAL A 26 10.42 4.86 -21.21
C VAL A 26 9.69 5.37 -19.97
N ALA A 27 9.08 6.55 -20.02
CA ALA A 27 8.28 7.07 -18.92
C ALA A 27 7.10 6.13 -18.62
N VAL A 28 6.37 5.68 -19.64
CA VAL A 28 5.29 4.70 -19.49
C VAL A 28 5.83 3.41 -18.92
N VAL A 29 6.91 2.82 -19.40
CA VAL A 29 7.46 1.56 -18.87
C VAL A 29 7.97 1.71 -17.43
N VAL A 30 8.61 2.83 -17.10
CA VAL A 30 9.10 3.14 -15.74
C VAL A 30 7.95 3.39 -14.77
N HIS A 31 6.86 4.02 -15.23
CA HIS A 31 5.66 4.28 -14.40
C HIS A 31 4.66 3.13 -14.44
N SER A 32 4.70 2.26 -15.45
CA SER A 32 3.87 1.06 -15.62
C SER A 32 4.54 -0.15 -14.98
N ARG A 33 5.35 0.05 -13.91
CA ARG A 33 5.71 -1.06 -13.03
C ARG A 33 4.41 -1.80 -12.70
N PRO A 34 4.36 -3.14 -12.91
CA PRO A 34 3.15 -3.91 -12.70
C PRO A 34 2.79 -3.81 -11.21
N GLY A 35 1.82 -2.97 -10.90
CA GLY A 35 1.41 -2.64 -9.53
C GLY A 35 0.11 -1.86 -9.47
N ASP A 36 -0.21 -1.10 -10.52
CA ASP A 36 -1.40 -0.24 -10.56
C ASP A 36 -2.61 -0.84 -11.31
N GLY A 37 -2.54 -2.11 -11.73
CA GLY A 37 -3.55 -2.75 -12.58
C GLY A 37 -4.41 -3.87 -11.98
N ASP A 38 -4.00 -4.52 -10.89
CA ASP A 38 -4.75 -5.67 -10.35
C ASP A 38 -5.82 -5.22 -9.35
N ALA A 39 -6.92 -4.71 -9.91
CA ALA A 39 -8.20 -4.65 -9.24
C ALA A 39 -8.82 -6.06 -9.17
N GLY A 40 -8.27 -6.90 -8.28
CA GLY A 40 -8.89 -8.17 -7.86
C GLY A 40 -8.13 -9.42 -8.26
N GLY A 41 -7.48 -10.08 -7.29
CA GLY A 41 -7.02 -11.47 -7.44
C GLY A 41 -5.52 -11.69 -7.60
N GLY A 42 -4.68 -10.66 -7.51
CA GLY A 42 -3.22 -10.81 -7.57
C GLY A 42 -2.65 -11.46 -6.30
N THR A 43 -1.71 -12.41 -6.47
CA THR A 43 -0.87 -12.88 -5.36
C THR A 43 0.00 -11.71 -4.92
N PRO A 44 -0.01 -11.34 -3.63
CA PRO A 44 0.73 -10.17 -3.20
C PRO A 44 2.23 -10.46 -3.23
N PRO A 45 3.09 -9.46 -3.51
CA PRO A 45 4.52 -9.68 -3.64
C PRO A 45 5.10 -10.24 -2.33
N PRO A 46 6.14 -11.09 -2.38
CA PRO A 46 6.74 -11.64 -1.16
C PRO A 46 7.18 -10.51 -0.23
N LEU A 47 7.10 -10.72 1.09
CA LEU A 47 7.40 -9.69 2.09
C LEU A 47 8.78 -9.04 1.91
N GLY A 48 9.79 -9.82 1.50
CA GLY A 48 11.14 -9.32 1.22
C GLY A 48 11.28 -8.42 -0.01
N ALA A 49 10.22 -8.26 -0.81
CA ALA A 49 10.18 -7.29 -1.90
C ALA A 49 9.76 -5.89 -1.45
N HIS A 50 9.30 -5.74 -0.20
CA HIS A 50 8.96 -4.46 0.38
C HIS A 50 10.13 -3.80 1.10
N ALA A 51 10.02 -2.49 1.32
CA ALA A 51 10.91 -1.78 2.24
C ALA A 51 10.77 -2.34 3.68
N ALA A 52 11.83 -2.23 4.48
CA ALA A 52 11.91 -2.86 5.81
C ALA A 52 10.87 -2.33 6.83
N ASP A 53 10.30 -1.16 6.57
CA ASP A 53 9.27 -0.48 7.36
C ASP A 53 7.84 -0.84 6.95
N ILE A 54 7.69 -1.70 5.93
CA ILE A 54 6.40 -2.20 5.47
C ILE A 54 6.10 -3.55 6.12
N GLN A 55 4.92 -3.65 6.72
CA GLN A 55 4.40 -4.88 7.31
C GLN A 55 3.18 -5.35 6.52
N ARG A 56 3.10 -6.66 6.25
CA ARG A 56 1.88 -7.31 5.79
C ARG A 56 1.15 -7.93 6.96
N LEU A 57 -0.09 -7.51 7.17
CA LEU A 57 -0.99 -8.10 8.17
C LEU A 57 -2.03 -8.96 7.48
N ARG A 58 -2.30 -10.13 8.05
CA ARG A 58 -3.44 -10.96 7.65
C ARG A 58 -4.75 -10.22 7.98
N VAL A 59 -5.71 -10.27 7.05
CA VAL A 59 -7.07 -9.77 7.25
C VAL A 59 -7.92 -10.97 7.67
N VAL A 60 -8.52 -10.91 8.87
CA VAL A 60 -9.42 -11.97 9.34
C VAL A 60 -10.76 -11.86 8.60
N PRO A 61 -11.24 -12.94 7.97
CA PRO A 61 -12.45 -12.87 7.15
C PRO A 61 -13.72 -12.60 7.95
N ASP A 62 -13.85 -13.23 9.13
CA ASP A 62 -15.04 -13.13 9.97
C ASP A 62 -14.69 -12.72 11.41
N GLY A 63 -15.30 -11.62 11.87
CA GLY A 63 -15.27 -11.22 13.27
C GLY A 63 -14.02 -10.45 13.72
N ASN A 64 -13.91 -10.29 15.03
CA ASN A 64 -12.82 -9.60 15.70
C ASN A 64 -11.64 -10.58 15.86
N PRO A 65 -10.42 -10.26 15.39
CA PRO A 65 -9.26 -11.14 15.57
C PRO A 65 -9.07 -11.52 17.05
N SER A 66 -9.12 -12.83 17.35
CA SER A 66 -8.89 -13.35 18.71
C SER A 66 -7.45 -13.14 19.19
N ARG A 67 -6.52 -12.90 18.25
CA ARG A 67 -5.13 -12.52 18.48
C ARG A 67 -4.73 -11.39 17.53
N PRO A 68 -3.82 -10.49 17.93
CA PRO A 68 -3.31 -9.46 17.03
C PRO A 68 -2.78 -10.07 15.73
N THR A 69 -3.10 -9.43 14.60
CA THR A 69 -2.57 -9.84 13.28
C THR A 69 -1.18 -9.27 13.03
N GLY A 70 -0.76 -8.30 13.85
CA GLY A 70 0.63 -7.84 13.97
C GLY A 70 0.83 -6.88 15.12
N TYR A 71 2.04 -6.33 15.19
CA TYR A 71 2.47 -5.42 16.24
C TYR A 71 3.28 -4.27 15.66
N ALA A 72 3.20 -3.12 16.30
CA ALA A 72 4.07 -1.98 16.03
C ALA A 72 4.65 -1.42 17.34
N ARG A 73 5.70 -0.61 17.22
CA ARG A 73 6.38 0.03 18.35
C ARG A 73 6.03 1.51 18.41
N ARG A 74 5.83 2.00 19.62
CA ARG A 74 5.75 3.43 19.95
C ARG A 74 7.15 4.02 20.09
N ALA A 75 7.22 5.34 20.15
CA ALA A 75 8.50 6.06 20.33
C ALA A 75 9.18 5.73 21.67
N ASP A 76 8.41 5.36 22.69
CA ASP A 76 8.89 4.93 24.01
C ASP A 76 9.34 3.46 24.07
N GLY A 77 9.33 2.75 22.93
CA GLY A 77 9.71 1.34 22.82
C GLY A 77 8.62 0.34 23.23
N THR A 78 7.47 0.80 23.75
CA THR A 78 6.34 -0.08 24.08
C THR A 78 5.59 -0.53 22.82
N SER A 79 4.89 -1.66 22.88
CA SER A 79 4.19 -2.25 21.74
C SER A 79 2.72 -1.81 21.68
N VAL A 80 2.20 -1.71 20.46
CA VAL A 80 0.76 -1.69 20.16
C VAL A 80 0.39 -2.92 19.35
N ALA A 81 -0.75 -3.51 19.68
CA ALA A 81 -1.36 -4.60 18.94
C ALA A 81 -2.18 -4.05 17.77
N LEU A 82 -1.99 -4.63 16.59
CA LEU A 82 -2.73 -4.33 15.38
C LEU A 82 -3.64 -5.52 15.04
N GLY A 83 -4.90 -5.24 14.75
CA GLY A 83 -5.87 -6.21 14.26
C GLY A 83 -6.50 -5.71 12.96
N VAL A 84 -6.70 -6.62 12.01
CA VAL A 84 -7.32 -6.28 10.73
C VAL A 84 -8.40 -7.29 10.41
N GLN A 85 -9.58 -6.80 10.05
CA GLN A 85 -10.73 -7.61 9.68
C GLN A 85 -11.44 -7.04 8.44
N ASN A 86 -12.28 -7.85 7.79
CA ASN A 86 -13.14 -7.36 6.70
C ASN A 86 -14.24 -6.41 7.21
N THR A 87 -14.71 -5.53 6.33
CA THR A 87 -15.82 -4.59 6.61
C THR A 87 -17.22 -5.23 6.55
N GLY A 88 -17.32 -6.54 6.39
CA GLY A 88 -18.58 -7.28 6.31
C GLY A 88 -18.37 -8.74 5.91
N SER A 89 -19.45 -9.47 5.70
CA SER A 89 -19.46 -10.92 5.38
C SER A 89 -18.81 -11.28 4.04
N LYS A 90 -18.45 -10.28 3.23
CA LYS A 90 -17.74 -10.46 1.96
C LYS A 90 -16.50 -9.57 1.95
N PRO A 91 -15.32 -10.11 1.62
CA PRO A 91 -14.11 -9.31 1.43
C PRO A 91 -14.35 -8.27 0.34
N THR A 92 -14.00 -7.02 0.63
CA THR A 92 -14.00 -5.95 -0.37
C THR A 92 -12.58 -5.44 -0.56
N PRO A 93 -12.05 -5.38 -1.79
CA PRO A 93 -10.64 -5.06 -2.04
C PRO A 93 -10.28 -3.59 -1.73
N GLN A 94 -11.26 -2.78 -1.33
CA GLN A 94 -11.09 -1.35 -1.11
C GLN A 94 -11.21 -0.92 0.36
N ARG A 95 -11.64 -1.83 1.26
CA ARG A 95 -11.91 -1.46 2.65
C ARG A 95 -11.60 -2.61 3.60
N ALA A 96 -10.98 -2.27 4.73
CA ALA A 96 -10.78 -3.15 5.87
C ALA A 96 -11.08 -2.37 7.15
N ILE A 97 -11.33 -3.07 8.26
CA ILE A 97 -11.37 -2.46 9.59
C ILE A 97 -10.00 -2.68 10.22
N LEU A 98 -9.34 -1.58 10.58
CA LEU A 98 -8.11 -1.55 11.35
C LEU A 98 -8.45 -1.31 12.82
N MET A 99 -7.86 -2.12 13.69
CA MET A 99 -7.99 -2.04 15.13
C MET A 99 -6.59 -1.81 15.72
N ILE A 100 -6.44 -0.80 16.55
CA ILE A 100 -5.18 -0.45 17.21
C ILE A 100 -5.46 -0.47 18.72
N ARG A 101 -4.72 -1.29 19.47
CA ARG A 101 -4.88 -1.43 20.92
C ARG A 101 -3.51 -1.39 21.61
N ASP A 102 -3.49 -1.00 22.87
CA ASP A 102 -2.33 -1.24 23.72
C ASP A 102 -2.11 -2.76 23.87
N ASP A 103 -0.88 -3.22 23.66
CA ASP A 103 -0.53 -4.65 23.77
C ASP A 103 -0.56 -5.12 25.24
N ARG A 104 -0.25 -4.22 26.18
CA ARG A 104 -0.14 -4.56 27.61
C ARG A 104 -1.46 -4.49 28.36
N ASP A 105 -2.43 -3.75 27.82
CA ASP A 105 -3.75 -3.60 28.41
C ASP A 105 -4.84 -3.97 27.41
N THR A 106 -5.18 -5.27 27.40
CA THR A 106 -6.23 -5.80 26.53
C THR A 106 -7.64 -5.40 26.96
N SER A 107 -7.80 -4.84 28.17
CA SER A 107 -9.09 -4.38 28.70
C SER A 107 -9.46 -2.99 28.17
N ALA A 108 -8.47 -2.19 27.76
CA ALA A 108 -8.69 -0.90 27.14
C ALA A 108 -9.40 -1.04 25.77
N PRO A 109 -10.33 -0.11 25.44
CA PRO A 109 -11.01 -0.13 24.15
C PRO A 109 -9.99 0.05 23.01
N ALA A 110 -10.13 -0.77 21.97
CA ALA A 110 -9.33 -0.61 20.75
C ALA A 110 -9.81 0.64 19.99
N LYS A 111 -8.87 1.36 19.36
CA LYS A 111 -9.22 2.33 18.33
C LYS A 111 -9.57 1.57 17.06
N VAL A 112 -10.85 1.60 16.68
CA VAL A 112 -11.38 0.90 15.51
C VAL A 112 -11.71 1.90 14.41
N GLN A 113 -11.25 1.64 13.19
CA GLN A 113 -11.53 2.50 12.05
C GLN A 113 -11.61 1.71 10.74
N VAL A 114 -12.61 2.03 9.91
CA VAL A 114 -12.62 1.57 8.52
C VAL A 114 -11.56 2.34 7.74
N VAL A 115 -10.68 1.62 7.07
CA VAL A 115 -9.55 2.16 6.32
C VAL A 115 -9.59 1.76 4.85
N ARG A 116 -8.94 2.57 4.01
CA ARG A 116 -8.77 2.36 2.56
C ARG A 116 -7.30 2.52 2.15
N PRO A 117 -6.87 1.99 1.00
CA PRO A 117 -5.55 2.29 0.45
C PRO A 117 -5.29 3.81 0.37
N GLY A 118 -4.10 4.23 0.78
CA GLY A 118 -3.68 5.63 0.87
C GLY A 118 -4.08 6.35 2.15
N GLN A 119 -4.95 5.77 2.98
CA GLN A 119 -5.39 6.41 4.23
C GLN A 119 -4.33 6.27 5.33
N THR A 120 -4.21 7.31 6.14
CA THR A 120 -3.35 7.33 7.33
C THR A 120 -4.20 7.45 8.59
N VAL A 121 -3.92 6.62 9.59
CA VAL A 121 -4.54 6.63 10.92
C VAL A 121 -3.47 6.88 11.96
N THR A 122 -3.66 7.85 12.85
CA THR A 122 -2.77 8.09 13.99
C THR A 122 -3.52 7.78 15.28
N ALA A 123 -3.00 6.86 16.08
CA ALA A 123 -3.60 6.46 17.35
C ALA A 123 -2.56 5.80 18.25
N LEU A 124 -2.71 5.92 19.57
CA LEU A 124 -1.91 5.23 20.57
C LEU A 124 -0.38 5.34 20.32
N GLY A 125 0.11 6.52 19.93
CA GLY A 125 1.54 6.78 19.72
C GLY A 125 2.13 6.18 18.44
N VAL A 126 1.29 5.72 17.49
CA VAL A 126 1.72 5.26 16.17
C VAL A 126 0.91 5.91 15.05
N ARG A 127 1.53 6.04 13.88
CA ARG A 127 0.92 6.44 12.61
C ARG A 127 0.98 5.26 11.65
N VAL A 128 -0.18 4.77 11.25
CA VAL A 128 -0.33 3.65 10.33
C VAL A 128 -0.84 4.18 9.00
N ARG A 129 -0.03 4.04 7.94
CA ARG A 129 -0.43 4.32 6.56
C ARG A 129 -0.80 3.03 5.86
N VAL A 130 -1.99 2.97 5.29
CA VAL A 130 -2.44 1.82 4.50
C VAL A 130 -1.92 1.96 3.08
N LEU A 131 -1.15 0.98 2.62
CA LEU A 131 -0.56 0.98 1.28
C LEU A 131 -1.45 0.22 0.30
N ARG A 132 -1.83 -1.00 0.65
CA ARG A 132 -2.62 -1.88 -0.21
C ARG A 132 -3.49 -2.82 0.59
N ILE A 133 -4.66 -3.15 0.06
CA ILE A 133 -5.51 -4.25 0.56
C ILE A 133 -5.53 -5.32 -0.53
N TRP A 134 -5.18 -6.54 -0.14
CA TRP A 134 -5.06 -7.69 -1.02
C TRP A 134 -6.25 -8.61 -0.82
N GLN A 135 -6.97 -8.84 -1.91
CA GLN A 135 -7.97 -9.89 -1.99
C GLN A 135 -7.38 -11.08 -2.74
N MET A 136 -7.13 -12.16 -2.01
CA MET A 136 -6.60 -13.40 -2.57
C MET A 136 -7.73 -14.33 -3.01
N SER A 137 -7.39 -15.34 -3.82
CA SER A 137 -8.32 -16.40 -4.22
C SER A 137 -8.85 -17.18 -3.03
N ASP A 138 -8.03 -17.36 -1.99
CA ASP A 138 -8.45 -17.86 -0.68
C ASP A 138 -8.68 -16.68 0.28
N PRO A 139 -9.94 -16.41 0.69
CA PRO A 139 -10.26 -15.31 1.59
C PRO A 139 -9.57 -15.38 2.95
N ASP A 140 -9.18 -16.58 3.42
CA ASP A 140 -8.43 -16.74 4.67
C ASP A 140 -7.02 -16.16 4.59
N HIS A 141 -6.53 -15.90 3.37
CA HIS A 141 -5.21 -15.35 3.09
C HIS A 141 -5.25 -13.89 2.65
N ASN A 142 -6.41 -13.23 2.72
CA ASN A 142 -6.48 -11.78 2.50
C ASN A 142 -5.51 -11.03 3.41
N ALA A 143 -4.99 -9.91 2.93
CA ALA A 143 -3.94 -9.19 3.62
C ALA A 143 -4.04 -7.68 3.41
N ILE A 144 -3.36 -6.93 4.27
CA ILE A 144 -3.15 -5.48 4.13
C ILE A 144 -1.66 -5.19 4.28
N ASP A 145 -1.13 -4.39 3.37
CA ASP A 145 0.22 -3.84 3.49
C ASP A 145 0.10 -2.46 4.13
N ILE A 146 0.85 -2.27 5.21
CA ILE A 146 0.88 -1.03 5.98
C ILE A 146 2.32 -0.58 6.20
N GLN A 147 2.50 0.73 6.35
CA GLN A 147 3.72 1.34 6.88
C GLN A 147 3.38 1.91 8.26
N VAL A 148 4.25 1.68 9.25
CA VAL A 148 3.99 2.14 10.62
C VAL A 148 5.15 2.96 11.16
N ASP A 149 4.86 4.19 11.54
CA ASP A 149 5.81 5.10 12.14
C ASP A 149 5.47 5.34 13.61
N PRO A 150 6.43 5.24 14.54
CA PRO A 150 6.27 5.76 15.89
C PRO A 150 6.03 7.27 15.85
N VAL A 151 5.09 7.76 16.66
CA VAL A 151 4.81 9.19 16.81
C VAL A 151 5.15 9.59 18.24
N ALA A 152 6.01 10.61 18.39
CA ALA A 152 6.25 11.21 19.70
C ALA A 152 4.95 11.83 20.20
N SER A 153 4.59 11.51 21.44
CA SER A 153 3.38 12.02 22.10
C SER A 153 3.61 13.43 22.60
#